data_AF-A0A832CIE7-F1
#
_entry.id   AF-A0A832CIE7-F1
#
_cell.length_a   1.000
_cell.length_b   1.000
_cell.length_c   1.000
_cell.angle_alpha   90.00
_cell.angle_beta   90.00
_cell.angle_gamma   90.00
#
_symmetry.space_group_name_H-M   'P 1'
#
loop_
_entity.id
_entity.type
_entity.pdbx_description
1 polymer ?
#
loop_
_entity_poly.entity_id
_entity_poly.type
_entity_poly.pdbx_seq_one_letter_code
_entity_poly.pdbx_strand_id
1 'polypeptide(L)'
;MLANKEGRGTELISLYIPPGKQISEVMNMLREEYGTASNIKSTTTRKNVQDAIVKVQQRLKLFKETPENGLVIFCGAVPQNGAGSEKIETYVIIPPEPINIYLYRCDS
;
A
#
# COMPACT_ATOMS: atom_id res chain seq x y z
N MET A 1 1.28 15.53 -5.52
CA MET A 1 -0.19 15.26 -5.49
C MET A 1 -0.66 14.38 -4.32
N LEU A 2 0.22 13.73 -3.55
CA LEU A 2 -0.18 12.93 -2.37
C LEU A 2 0.19 13.57 -1.01
N ALA A 3 1.16 14.49 -0.97
CA ALA A 3 1.63 15.12 0.27
C ALA A 3 0.58 15.98 1.00
N ASN A 4 -0.44 16.50 0.29
CA ASN A 4 -1.45 17.38 0.87
C ASN A 4 -2.74 16.67 1.31
N LYS A 5 -2.78 15.33 1.26
CA LYS A 5 -3.89 14.57 1.86
C LYS A 5 -3.50 14.18 3.29
N GLU A 6 -3.25 15.18 4.13
CA GLU A 6 -3.12 15.00 5.59
C GLU A 6 -4.52 14.75 6.17
N GLY A 7 -5.00 13.51 6.03
CA GLY A 7 -6.13 13.04 6.81
C GLY A 7 -5.66 12.73 8.22
N ARG A 8 -6.11 13.49 9.22
CA ARG A 8 -6.09 13.01 10.61
C ARG A 8 -6.83 11.65 10.63
N GLY A 9 -6.09 10.54 10.71
CA GLY A 9 -6.63 9.18 10.71
C GLY A 9 -6.65 8.43 9.37
N THR A 10 -5.86 8.84 8.37
CA THR A 10 -5.69 8.04 7.15
C THR A 10 -4.46 7.14 7.27
N GLU A 11 -4.69 5.82 7.37
CA GLU A 11 -3.61 4.84 7.24
C GLU A 11 -3.21 4.70 5.76
N LEU A 12 -1.97 5.07 5.42
CA LEU A 12 -1.43 5.05 4.06
C LEU A 12 -0.26 4.07 3.94
N ILE A 13 -0.43 3.08 3.07
CA ILE A 13 0.62 2.19 2.59
C ILE A 13 1.28 2.82 1.37
N SER A 14 2.60 2.92 1.41
CA SER A 14 3.47 3.28 0.31
C SER A 14 4.41 2.13 0.02
N LEU A 15 4.31 1.55 -1.18
CA LEU A 15 5.11 0.41 -1.62
C LEU A 15 5.88 0.77 -2.90
N TYR A 16 7.19 0.71 -2.84
CA TYR A 16 8.11 0.91 -3.95
C TYR A 16 8.83 -0.41 -4.24
N ILE A 17 8.77 -0.85 -5.50
CA ILE A 17 9.32 -2.11 -5.94
C ILE A 17 10.26 -1.81 -7.11
N PRO A 18 11.58 -2.05 -6.96
CA PRO A 18 12.52 -1.83 -8.04
C PRO A 18 12.35 -2.86 -9.16
N PRO A 19 12.80 -2.56 -10.39
CA PRO A 19 12.78 -3.51 -11.50
C PRO A 19 13.48 -4.82 -11.12
N GLY A 20 13.00 -5.94 -11.67
CA GLY A 20 13.60 -7.25 -11.43
C GLY A 20 13.30 -7.89 -10.06
N LYS A 21 12.70 -7.15 -9.11
CA LYS A 21 12.21 -7.76 -7.85
C LYS A 21 11.07 -8.72 -8.15
N GLN A 22 11.12 -9.92 -7.58
CA GLN A 22 10.08 -10.93 -7.80
C GLN A 22 8.78 -10.56 -7.09
N ILE A 23 7.66 -10.59 -7.80
CA ILE A 23 6.32 -10.31 -7.24
C ILE A 23 5.99 -11.28 -6.09
N SER A 24 6.44 -12.54 -6.17
CA SER A 24 6.27 -13.55 -5.12
C SER A 24 6.91 -13.14 -3.79
N GLU A 25 8.11 -12.57 -3.82
CA GLU A 25 8.81 -12.08 -2.62
C GLU A 25 8.04 -10.92 -1.98
N VAL A 26 7.57 -9.97 -2.80
CA VAL A 26 6.76 -8.84 -2.32
C VAL A 26 5.44 -9.33 -1.71
N MET A 27 4.80 -10.32 -2.34
CA MET A 27 3.58 -10.93 -1.82
C MET A 27 3.80 -11.64 -0.48
N ASN A 28 4.96 -12.27 -0.27
CA ASN A 28 5.29 -12.91 1.02
C ASN A 28 5.48 -11.86 2.11
N MET A 29 6.26 -10.81 1.85
CA MET A 29 6.42 -9.68 2.77
C MET A 29 5.06 -9.07 3.16
N LEU A 30 4.17 -8.82 2.19
CA LEU A 30 2.85 -8.28 2.48
C LEU A 30 1.98 -9.21 3.36
N ARG A 31 2.19 -10.53 3.32
CA ARG A 31 1.48 -11.46 4.23
C ARG A 31 2.02 -11.37 5.65
N GLU A 32 3.33 -11.19 5.81
CA GLU A 32 3.95 -10.96 7.12
C GLU A 32 3.45 -9.64 7.71
N GLU A 33 3.43 -8.57 6.92
CA GLU A 33 2.89 -7.26 7.34
C GLU A 33 1.41 -7.33 7.71
N TYR A 34 0.61 -8.12 7.00
CA TYR A 34 -0.80 -8.36 7.37
C TYR A 34 -0.92 -9.01 8.75
N GLY A 35 -0.03 -9.97 9.06
CA GLY A 35 0.06 -10.62 10.37
C GLY A 35 0.47 -9.61 11.45
N THR A 36 1.49 -8.81 11.20
CA THR A 36 1.96 -7.76 12.13
C THR A 36 0.86 -6.74 12.44
N ALA A 37 0.09 -6.34 11.42
CA ALA A 37 -1.02 -5.40 11.57
C ALA A 37 -2.10 -5.88 12.56
N SER A 38 -2.22 -7.19 12.78
CA SER A 38 -3.18 -7.75 13.76
C SER A 38 -2.94 -7.27 15.20
N ASN A 39 -1.72 -6.81 15.52
CA ASN A 39 -1.35 -6.29 16.83
C ASN A 39 -1.75 -4.82 17.06
N ILE A 40 -2.27 -4.13 16.05
CA ILE A 40 -2.74 -2.75 16.18
C ILE A 40 -3.92 -2.71 17.16
N LYS A 41 -3.83 -1.85 18.19
CA LYS A 41 -4.82 -1.75 19.28
C LYS A 41 -6.16 -1.17 18.80
N SER A 42 -6.11 -0.10 17.99
CA SER A 42 -7.30 0.52 17.40
C SER A 42 -7.95 -0.42 16.40
N THR A 43 -9.19 -0.86 16.67
CA THR A 43 -9.92 -1.78 15.79
C THR A 43 -10.13 -1.19 14.39
N THR A 44 -10.45 0.10 14.29
CA THR A 44 -10.63 0.79 13.01
C THR A 44 -9.33 0.84 12.22
N THR A 45 -8.24 1.28 12.85
CA THR A 45 -6.91 1.35 12.22
C THR A 45 -6.43 -0.03 11.79
N ARG A 46 -6.57 -1.04 12.65
CA ARG A 46 -6.22 -2.43 12.33
C ARG A 46 -6.93 -2.91 11.07
N LYS A 47 -8.25 -2.70 11.00
CA LYS A 47 -9.07 -3.08 9.85
C LYS A 47 -8.63 -2.33 8.59
N ASN A 48 -8.45 -1.01 8.67
CA ASN A 48 -8.05 -0.19 7.54
C ASN A 48 -6.70 -0.63 6.95
N VAL A 49 -5.69 -0.86 7.81
CA VAL A 49 -4.37 -1.35 7.38
C VAL A 49 -4.48 -2.73 6.73
N GLN A 50 -5.18 -3.67 7.36
CA GLN A 50 -5.35 -5.02 6.83
C GLN A 50 -6.07 -5.02 5.47
N ASP A 51 -7.15 -4.25 5.34
CA ASP A 51 -7.90 -4.11 4.10
C ASP A 51 -7.04 -3.45 3.00
N ALA A 52 -6.22 -2.44 3.36
CA ALA A 52 -5.30 -1.80 2.44
C ALA A 52 -4.22 -2.77 1.93
N ILE A 53 -3.61 -3.58 2.81
CA ILE A 53 -2.65 -4.63 2.42
C ILE A 53 -3.29 -5.62 1.46
N VAL A 54 -4.51 -6.09 1.76
CA VAL A 54 -5.25 -7.02 0.88
C VAL A 54 -5.49 -6.40 -0.50
N LYS A 55 -5.86 -5.12 -0.58
CA LYS A 55 -6.01 -4.44 -1.87
C LYS A 55 -4.69 -4.33 -2.63
N VAL A 56 -3.58 -4.03 -1.96
CA VAL A 56 -2.25 -4.00 -2.60
C VAL A 56 -1.89 -5.38 -3.15
N GLN A 57 -2.08 -6.45 -2.37
CA GLN A 57 -1.87 -7.82 -2.82
C GLN A 57 -2.72 -8.17 -4.05
N GLN A 58 -4.00 -7.78 -4.07
CA GLN A 58 -4.88 -7.99 -5.22
C GLN A 58 -4.38 -7.26 -6.48
N ARG A 59 -3.87 -6.03 -6.34
CA ARG A 59 -3.28 -5.29 -7.46
C ARG A 59 -1.99 -5.93 -7.95
N LEU A 60 -1.12 -6.38 -7.06
CA LEU A 60 0.13 -7.05 -7.42
C LEU A 60 -0.10 -8.35 -8.21
N LYS A 61 -1.16 -9.10 -7.91
CA LYS A 61 -1.52 -10.32 -8.68
C LYS A 61 -1.81 -10.06 -10.16
N LEU A 62 -2.08 -8.82 -10.56
CA LEU A 62 -2.28 -8.45 -11.97
C LEU A 62 -0.95 -8.35 -12.73
N PHE A 63 0.18 -8.28 -12.03
CA PHE A 63 1.52 -8.21 -12.59
C PHE A 63 2.15 -9.60 -12.56
N LYS A 64 2.53 -10.12 -13.73
CA LYS A 64 3.32 -11.36 -13.83
C LYS A 64 4.76 -11.13 -13.36
N GLU A 65 5.29 -9.96 -13.66
CA GLU A 65 6.63 -9.51 -13.31
C GLU A 65 6.62 -8.01 -13.03
N THR A 66 7.65 -7.52 -12.34
CA THR A 66 7.78 -6.08 -12.07
C THR A 66 8.15 -5.35 -13.38
N PRO A 67 7.49 -4.23 -13.73
CA PRO A 67 7.82 -3.45 -14.92
C PRO A 67 9.28 -2.97 -14.97
N GLU A 68 9.76 -2.60 -16.16
CA GLU A 68 11.16 -2.19 -16.41
C GLU A 68 11.64 -1.01 -15.56
N ASN A 69 10.73 -0.09 -15.21
CA ASN A 69 11.03 1.06 -14.35
C ASN A 69 10.68 0.84 -12.87
N GLY A 70 10.23 -0.37 -12.53
CA GLY A 70 9.69 -0.68 -11.21
C GLY A 70 8.19 -0.42 -11.10
N LEU A 71 7.68 -0.50 -9.86
CA LEU A 71 6.28 -0.33 -9.54
C LEU A 71 6.13 0.44 -8.23
N VAL A 72 5.24 1.42 -8.21
CA VAL A 72 4.87 2.17 -7.00
C VAL A 72 3.39 2.01 -6.75
N ILE A 73 3.02 1.61 -5.53
CA ILE A 73 1.63 1.46 -5.11
C ILE A 73 1.40 2.30 -3.86
N PHE A 74 0.36 3.13 -3.91
CA PHE A 74 -0.18 3.82 -2.75
C PHE A 74 -1.56 3.27 -2.45
N CYS A 75 -1.84 2.91 -1.20
CA CYS A 75 -3.14 2.40 -0.79
C CYS A 75 -3.48 2.89 0.61
N GLY A 76 -4.66 3.48 0.80
CA GLY A 76 -5.04 3.99 2.11
C GLY A 76 -6.48 4.45 2.21
N ALA A 77 -6.94 4.63 3.44
CA ALA A 77 -8.29 5.03 3.77
C ALA A 77 -8.48 6.54 3.64
N VAL A 78 -9.10 7.00 2.54
CA VAL A 78 -9.34 8.43 2.28
C VAL A 78 -10.73 8.81 2.79
N PRO A 79 -10.87 9.75 3.76
CA PRO A 79 -12.16 10.21 4.23
C PRO A 79 -12.92 10.91 3.10
N GLN A 80 -14.21 10.60 2.95
CA GLN A 80 -15.03 11.15 1.88
C GLN A 80 -15.88 12.33 2.37
N ASN A 81 -16.68 12.13 3.42
CA ASN A 81 -17.67 13.11 3.90
C ASN A 81 -17.68 13.24 5.45
N GLY A 82 -16.58 12.89 6.13
CA GLY A 82 -16.47 12.90 7.60
C GLY A 82 -16.02 11.56 8.18
N ALA A 83 -15.82 11.50 9.50
CA ALA A 83 -15.35 10.30 10.20
C ALA A 83 -16.32 9.11 10.02
N GLY A 84 -15.80 7.94 9.68
CA GLY A 84 -16.58 6.72 9.42
C GLY A 84 -17.06 6.56 7.97
N SER A 85 -16.71 7.49 7.07
CA SER A 85 -17.02 7.41 5.63
C SER A 85 -15.78 7.10 4.77
N GLU A 86 -14.74 6.53 5.36
CA GLU A 86 -13.46 6.30 4.70
C GLU A 86 -13.61 5.28 3.56
N LYS A 87 -13.04 5.62 2.41
CA LYS A 87 -12.95 4.71 1.27
C LYS A 87 -11.49 4.39 1.02
N ILE A 88 -11.18 3.10 0.95
CA ILE A 88 -9.83 2.67 0.60
C ILE A 88 -9.60 2.91 -0.89
N GLU A 89 -8.71 3.83 -1.20
CA GLU A 89 -8.26 4.13 -2.55
C GLU A 89 -6.92 3.43 -2.82
N THR A 90 -6.66 3.11 -4.09
CA THR A 90 -5.41 2.46 -4.50
C THR A 90 -4.93 3.08 -5.80
N TYR A 91 -3.69 3.54 -5.80
CA TYR A 91 -3.02 4.13 -6.94
C TYR A 91 -1.82 3.26 -7.30
N VAL A 92 -1.70 2.90 -8.58
CA VAL A 92 -0.62 2.08 -9.11
C VAL A 92 0.08 2.90 -10.19
N ILE A 93 1.39 3.08 -10.04
CA ILE A 93 2.20 3.96 -10.88
C ILE A 93 3.40 3.16 -11.36
N ILE A 94 3.66 3.23 -12.67
CA ILE A 94 4.93 2.82 -13.26
C ILE A 94 5.76 4.10 -13.38
N PRO A 95 6.88 4.24 -12.65
CA PRO A 95 7.72 5.43 -12.72
C PRO A 95 8.22 5.70 -14.15
N PRO A 96 8.46 6.97 -14.52
CA PRO A 96 9.04 7.31 -15.82
C PRO A 96 10.50 6.88 -15.95
N GLU A 97 11.21 6.76 -14.82
CA GLU A 97 12.59 6.31 -14.73
C GLU A 97 12.72 5.15 -13.71
N PRO A 98 13.66 4.21 -13.90
CA PRO A 98 13.86 3.11 -12.98
C PRO A 98 14.15 3.55 -11.55
N ILE A 99 13.40 2.99 -10.60
CA ILE A 99 13.65 3.19 -9.17
C ILE A 99 14.57 2.10 -8.63
N ASN A 100 15.56 2.48 -7.82
CA ASN A 100 16.49 1.53 -7.19
C ASN A 100 16.14 1.22 -5.73
N ILE A 101 15.03 1.76 -5.23
CA ILE A 101 14.61 1.63 -3.84
C ILE A 101 13.52 0.57 -3.71
N TYR A 102 13.73 -0.36 -2.77
CA TYR A 102 12.66 -1.18 -2.22
C TYR A 102 12.22 -0.57 -0.88
N LEU A 103 10.97 -0.14 -0.80
CA LEU A 103 10.41 0.49 0.40
C LEU A 103 8.99 0.01 0.61
N TYR A 104 8.71 -0.49 1.81
CA TYR A 104 7.36 -0.60 2.33
C TYR A 104 7.26 0.33 3.54
N ARG A 105 6.22 1.17 3.55
CA ARG A 105 5.92 2.05 4.67
C ARG A 105 4.41 2.07 4.88
N CYS A 106 3.99 1.90 6.13
CA CYS A 106 2.61 2.11 6.56
C CYS A 106 2.64 3.25 7.58
N ASP A 107 2.18 4.44 7.18
CA ASP A 107 2.00 5.57 8.09
C ASP A 107 0.56 5.53 8.62
N SER A 108 0.39 5.63 9.94
CA SER A 108 -0.88 5.65 10.67
C SER A 108 -1.02 6.93 11.47
#